data_AF-A0A916ZP98-F1
#
_entry.id   AF-A0A916ZP98-F1
#
_cell.length_a   1.000
_cell.length_b   1.000
_cell.length_c   1.000
_cell.angle_alpha   90.00
_cell.angle_beta   90.00
_cell.angle_gamma   90.00
#
_symmetry.space_group_name_H-M   'P 1'
#
loop_
_entity.id
_entity.type
_entity.pdbx_description
1 polymer ?
#
loop_
_entity_poly.entity_id
_entity_poly.type
_entity_poly.pdbx_seq_one_letter_code
_entity_poly.pdbx_strand_id
1 'polypeptide(L)'
;MRNGTEGSGGTRRRHRRRLAGALAVLLATLAPGPAPASAAEPACQPGTDLTPKLAADGRLARIEAEAAKVPNGEGRFWRVEKDGLPPSYLFGTMHLSDPRILARPPAVEAALGAAKTVVIETLDVLDQGKSDLLVLAHPELMMLPAGKSLDDYLSPEEKRESDALFAKAGTPYAAVRTLQPWFTAMGVMLPGCEAARAAAGAHPLDIALALDAKAAGKVLVGLESSLEQLQAMASMDMELQVANLLSILRVKDTIPDLFETLTDFYLAGRIGAIGPLSEIATETPDSPQASGAAYAQFEQRIVTDRNRRMAERLAPQLAAGGVLVAVGALHLPGEEGLVELLRRAGYRVTRAD
;
A
#
# COMPACT_ATOMS: atom_id res chain seq x y z
N MET A 1 -66.11 8.54 -30.18
CA MET A 1 -66.11 8.40 -28.71
C MET A 1 -64.67 8.42 -28.22
N ARG A 2 -64.47 8.99 -27.04
CA ARG A 2 -63.21 9.57 -26.51
C ARG A 2 -62.17 8.54 -26.05
N ASN A 3 -60.91 8.94 -26.25
CA ASN A 3 -59.68 8.80 -25.46
C ASN A 3 -59.63 7.87 -24.22
N GLY A 4 -58.48 7.22 -24.06
CA GLY A 4 -57.99 6.74 -22.75
C GLY A 4 -56.73 5.88 -22.84
N THR A 5 -55.57 6.50 -23.07
CA THR A 5 -54.25 5.91 -22.83
C THR A 5 -53.89 6.02 -21.34
N GLU A 6 -53.60 4.91 -20.67
CA GLU A 6 -52.89 4.92 -19.38
C GLU A 6 -51.71 3.95 -19.42
N GLY A 7 -50.52 4.54 -19.51
CA GLY A 7 -49.28 3.90 -19.13
C GLY A 7 -49.08 4.00 -17.62
N SER A 8 -48.84 2.88 -16.96
CA SER A 8 -48.34 2.87 -15.58
C SER A 8 -46.85 2.61 -15.61
N GLY A 9 -46.09 3.70 -15.43
CA GLY A 9 -44.65 3.67 -15.24
C GLY A 9 -44.30 3.03 -13.91
N GLY A 10 -43.74 1.83 -13.97
CA GLY A 10 -43.05 1.24 -12.82
C GLY A 10 -41.76 1.99 -12.54
N THR A 11 -41.79 2.94 -11.62
CA THR A 11 -40.58 3.53 -11.04
C THR A 11 -39.81 2.44 -10.28
N ARG A 12 -38.84 1.81 -10.94
CA ARG A 12 -37.76 1.08 -10.26
C ARG A 12 -36.96 2.12 -9.46
N ARG A 13 -37.28 2.28 -8.17
CA ARG A 13 -36.35 2.86 -7.19
C ARG A 13 -35.09 2.00 -7.20
N ARG A 14 -34.07 2.41 -7.96
CA ARG A 14 -32.70 1.93 -7.74
C ARG A 14 -32.28 2.46 -6.38
N HIS A 15 -32.41 1.64 -5.34
CA HIS A 15 -31.65 1.84 -4.12
C HIS A 15 -30.17 1.72 -4.49
N ARG A 16 -29.53 2.85 -4.82
CA ARG A 16 -28.07 2.90 -4.91
C ARG A 16 -27.55 2.76 -3.47
N ARG A 17 -27.01 1.58 -3.15
CA ARG A 17 -26.18 1.43 -1.95
C ARG A 17 -24.99 2.37 -2.14
N ARG A 18 -24.76 3.29 -1.19
CA ARG A 18 -23.51 4.05 -1.14
C ARG A 18 -22.41 3.04 -0.83
N LEU A 19 -21.47 2.86 -1.76
CA LEU A 19 -20.22 2.14 -1.48
C LEU A 19 -19.37 3.07 -0.62
N ALA A 20 -18.81 2.56 0.48
CA ALA A 20 -17.79 3.29 1.23
C ALA A 20 -16.43 2.77 0.79
N GLY A 21 -15.45 3.66 0.62
CA GLY A 21 -14.08 3.23 0.43
C GLY A 21 -13.50 2.76 1.76
N ALA A 22 -12.83 1.61 1.77
CA ALA A 22 -11.81 1.33 2.79
C ALA A 22 -10.57 2.13 2.48
N LEU A 23 -9.82 2.53 3.51
CA LEU A 23 -8.48 3.05 3.31
C LEU A 23 -7.55 1.91 2.91
N ALA A 24 -7.32 1.76 1.61
CA ALA A 24 -6.18 0.98 1.15
C ALA A 24 -4.94 1.86 1.33
N VAL A 25 -4.22 1.72 2.46
CA VAL A 25 -2.92 2.39 2.62
C VAL A 25 -1.92 1.70 1.73
N LEU A 26 -1.84 2.18 0.50
CA LEU A 26 -0.80 1.79 -0.42
C LEU A 26 0.38 2.73 -0.24
N LEU A 27 1.42 2.21 0.39
CA LEU A 27 2.74 2.80 0.36
C LEU A 27 3.38 2.36 -0.96
N ALA A 28 3.10 3.05 -2.06
CA ALA A 28 3.71 2.74 -3.35
C ALA A 28 4.79 3.77 -3.71
N THR A 29 5.85 3.28 -4.34
CA THR A 29 7.04 4.05 -4.71
C THR A 29 6.80 4.81 -6.00
N LEU A 30 6.60 6.12 -5.89
CA LEU A 30 6.93 7.07 -6.95
C LEU A 30 8.00 7.98 -6.39
N ALA A 31 9.23 7.80 -6.84
CA ALA A 31 10.33 8.69 -6.49
C ALA A 31 10.03 10.09 -7.05
N PRO A 32 9.94 11.14 -6.21
CA PRO A 32 9.89 12.50 -6.71
C PRO A 32 11.24 12.88 -7.33
N GLY A 33 11.20 13.72 -8.38
CA GLY A 33 12.41 14.23 -9.03
C GLY A 33 13.32 15.03 -8.08
N PRO A 34 14.58 15.26 -8.46
CA PRO A 34 15.57 15.86 -7.56
C PRO A 34 15.18 17.31 -7.22
N ALA A 35 15.14 17.62 -5.93
CA ALA A 35 15.07 18.99 -5.41
C ALA A 35 16.47 19.43 -4.92
N PRO A 36 16.79 20.73 -4.98
CA PRO A 36 18.09 21.23 -4.51
C PRO A 36 18.20 21.09 -2.99
N ALA A 37 19.34 20.57 -2.55
CA ALA A 37 19.68 20.44 -1.13
C ALA A 37 19.85 21.83 -0.49
N SER A 38 19.00 22.15 0.49
CA SER A 38 19.28 23.22 1.44
C SER A 38 18.47 23.08 2.73
N ALA A 39 19.24 23.20 3.82
CA ALA A 39 18.85 23.47 5.20
C ALA A 39 18.15 22.36 5.98
N ALA A 40 18.38 22.39 7.29
CA ALA A 40 17.87 21.48 8.31
C ALA A 40 16.43 21.05 8.05
N GLU A 41 16.10 19.81 8.46
CA GLU A 41 14.76 19.22 8.39
C GLU A 41 13.71 20.33 8.51
N PRO A 42 12.84 20.56 7.51
CA PRO A 42 11.57 21.17 7.84
C PRO A 42 11.04 20.29 8.96
N ALA A 43 10.84 20.86 10.15
CA ALA A 43 10.38 20.13 11.31
C ALA A 43 9.07 19.45 10.94
N CYS A 44 9.18 18.23 10.42
CA CYS A 44 8.08 17.35 10.13
C CYS A 44 7.50 17.09 11.50
N GLN A 45 6.34 17.68 11.77
CA GLN A 45 5.60 17.28 12.94
C GLN A 45 5.04 15.90 12.62
N PRO A 46 5.51 14.84 13.32
CA PRO A 46 4.90 13.53 13.16
C PRO A 46 3.41 13.63 13.53
N GLY A 47 2.62 12.71 12.99
CA GLY A 47 1.25 12.55 13.45
C GLY A 47 1.20 12.20 14.94
N THR A 48 0.00 12.20 15.49
CA THR A 48 -0.28 11.66 16.82
C THR A 48 -0.66 10.18 16.69
N ASP A 49 -0.01 9.30 17.47
CA ASP A 49 -0.46 7.91 17.57
C ASP A 49 -1.92 7.85 18.04
N LEU A 50 -2.76 7.19 17.23
CA LEU A 50 -4.20 7.05 17.47
C LEU A 50 -4.51 5.93 18.46
N THR A 51 -3.55 5.07 18.81
CA THR A 51 -3.75 3.91 19.69
C THR A 51 -4.43 4.29 21.01
N PRO A 52 -4.04 5.35 21.74
CA PRO A 52 -4.73 5.75 22.98
C PRO A 52 -6.20 6.15 22.75
N LYS A 53 -6.49 6.84 21.64
CA LYS A 53 -7.86 7.25 21.28
C LYS A 53 -8.71 6.04 20.89
N LEU A 54 -8.16 5.14 20.09
CA LEU A 54 -8.80 3.89 19.68
C LEU A 54 -9.04 2.96 20.87
N ALA A 55 -8.16 2.98 21.89
CA ALA A 55 -8.36 2.24 23.13
C ALA A 55 -9.54 2.81 23.92
N ALA A 56 -9.60 4.14 24.06
CA ALA A 56 -10.64 4.82 24.85
C ALA A 56 -12.06 4.61 24.30
N ASP A 57 -12.21 4.47 22.98
CA ASP A 57 -13.51 4.24 22.32
C ASP A 57 -13.77 2.75 21.96
N GLY A 58 -12.90 1.84 22.42
CA GLY A 58 -13.04 0.39 22.26
C GLY A 58 -12.75 -0.14 20.85
N ARG A 59 -12.33 0.71 19.91
CA ARG A 59 -11.97 0.29 18.55
C ARG A 59 -10.66 -0.49 18.48
N LEU A 60 -9.70 -0.19 19.36
CA LEU A 60 -8.44 -0.94 19.43
C LEU A 60 -8.67 -2.42 19.73
N ALA A 61 -9.59 -2.73 20.66
CA ALA A 61 -9.93 -4.11 20.97
C ALA A 61 -10.51 -4.86 19.76
N ARG A 62 -11.26 -4.17 18.88
CA ARG A 62 -11.74 -4.76 17.62
C ARG A 62 -10.60 -5.01 16.63
N ILE A 63 -9.70 -4.03 16.47
CA ILE A 63 -8.49 -4.17 15.64
C ILE A 63 -7.69 -5.40 16.08
N GLU A 64 -7.46 -5.54 17.38
CA GLU A 64 -6.69 -6.65 17.95
C GLU A 64 -7.41 -7.99 17.79
N ALA A 65 -8.73 -8.02 17.96
CA ALA A 65 -9.52 -9.24 17.76
C ALA A 65 -9.50 -9.72 16.30
N GLU A 66 -9.54 -8.81 15.32
CA GLU A 66 -9.41 -9.17 13.90
C GLU A 66 -7.96 -9.53 13.56
N ALA A 67 -6.97 -8.79 14.06
CA ALA A 67 -5.55 -9.08 13.85
C ALA A 67 -5.14 -10.48 14.36
N ALA A 68 -5.70 -10.91 15.49
CA ALA A 68 -5.44 -12.22 16.08
C ALA A 68 -5.93 -13.39 15.19
N LYS A 69 -6.83 -13.14 14.24
CA LYS A 69 -7.31 -14.14 13.28
C LYS A 69 -6.36 -14.30 12.09
N VAL A 70 -5.41 -13.40 11.90
CA VAL A 70 -4.50 -13.40 10.76
C VAL A 70 -3.28 -14.27 11.07
N PRO A 71 -3.10 -15.43 10.38
CA PRO A 71 -1.92 -16.25 10.56
C PRO A 71 -0.65 -15.45 10.31
N ASN A 72 0.36 -15.63 11.17
CA ASN A 72 1.63 -14.89 11.06
C ASN A 72 1.46 -13.35 11.07
N GLY A 73 0.39 -12.84 11.68
CA GLY A 73 0.12 -11.40 11.81
C GLY A 73 1.10 -10.65 12.71
N GLU A 74 1.98 -11.37 13.42
CA GLU A 74 3.05 -10.82 14.23
C GLU A 74 4.44 -11.18 13.68
N GLY A 75 5.30 -10.18 13.61
CA GLY A 75 6.68 -10.30 13.13
C GLY A 75 6.83 -9.78 11.70
N ARG A 76 7.93 -9.06 11.49
CA ARG A 76 8.38 -8.53 10.20
C ARG A 76 9.69 -9.15 9.73
N PHE A 77 10.31 -10.04 10.52
CA PHE A 77 11.52 -10.73 10.10
C PHE A 77 11.43 -12.24 10.36
N TRP A 78 11.75 -13.02 9.33
CA TRP A 78 11.57 -14.47 9.31
C TRP A 78 12.82 -15.15 8.75
N ARG A 79 13.21 -16.25 9.38
CA ARG A 79 14.24 -17.17 8.88
C ARG A 79 13.58 -18.27 8.05
N VAL A 80 14.16 -18.57 6.89
CA VAL A 80 13.67 -19.54 5.91
C VAL A 80 14.73 -20.61 5.70
N GLU A 81 14.41 -21.86 6.04
CA GLU A 81 15.37 -22.96 6.08
C GLU A 81 14.88 -24.20 5.33
N LYS A 82 15.83 -24.93 4.75
CA LYS A 82 15.62 -26.26 4.17
C LYS A 82 16.93 -27.04 4.29
N ASP A 83 16.82 -28.33 4.62
CA ASP A 83 17.99 -29.17 4.87
C ASP A 83 18.97 -29.16 3.69
N GLY A 84 20.25 -28.98 3.99
CA GLY A 84 21.31 -28.91 2.99
C GLY A 84 21.49 -27.55 2.30
N LEU A 85 20.66 -26.55 2.61
CA LEU A 85 20.80 -25.18 2.08
C LEU A 85 21.24 -24.20 3.17
N PRO A 86 22.09 -23.20 2.84
CA PRO A 86 22.31 -22.07 3.73
C PRO A 86 21.00 -21.34 4.05
N PRO A 87 20.79 -20.87 5.30
CA PRO A 87 19.56 -20.19 5.68
C PRO A 87 19.35 -18.94 4.83
N SER A 88 18.10 -18.71 4.45
CA SER A 88 17.63 -17.46 3.83
C SER A 88 16.76 -16.70 4.83
N TYR A 89 16.41 -15.47 4.51
CA TYR A 89 15.62 -14.59 5.37
C TYR A 89 14.56 -13.85 4.56
N LEU A 90 13.41 -13.60 5.18
CA LEU A 90 12.29 -12.84 4.64
C LEU A 90 12.03 -11.66 5.57
N PHE A 91 12.15 -10.46 5.05
CA PHE A 91 11.99 -9.19 5.76
C PHE A 91 10.84 -8.39 5.16
N GLY A 92 9.88 -8.02 6.01
CA GLY A 92 8.79 -7.12 5.72
C GLY A 92 9.26 -5.67 5.80
N THR A 93 9.29 -4.99 4.67
CA THR A 93 9.62 -3.57 4.55
C THR A 93 8.36 -2.71 4.60
N MET A 94 8.54 -1.42 4.86
CA MET A 94 7.48 -0.42 4.76
C MET A 94 8.03 0.69 3.87
N HIS A 95 7.29 1.10 2.82
CA HIS A 95 7.79 2.10 1.84
C HIS A 95 7.72 3.52 2.41
N LEU A 96 8.47 3.74 3.49
CA LEU A 96 8.66 4.99 4.18
C LEU A 96 10.14 5.24 4.41
N SER A 97 10.48 6.51 4.45
CA SER A 97 11.82 7.04 4.72
C SER A 97 11.98 7.51 6.18
N ASP A 98 11.03 7.15 7.06
CA ASP A 98 11.11 7.46 8.48
C ASP A 98 12.39 6.89 9.11
N PRO A 99 13.19 7.69 9.84
CA PRO A 99 14.43 7.22 10.46
C PRO A 99 14.24 6.00 11.37
N ARG A 100 13.09 5.84 12.04
CA ARG A 100 12.80 4.67 12.87
C ARG A 100 12.62 3.40 12.03
N ILE A 101 12.07 3.55 10.82
CA ILE A 101 11.89 2.46 9.86
C ILE A 101 13.22 2.13 9.17
N LEU A 102 14.01 3.16 8.82
CA LEU A 102 15.35 3.00 8.24
C LEU A 102 16.35 2.39 9.22
N ALA A 103 16.15 2.56 10.53
CA ALA A 103 16.89 1.87 11.58
C ALA A 103 16.54 0.38 11.61
N ARG A 104 17.17 -0.39 10.72
CA ARG A 104 16.93 -1.83 10.58
C ARG A 104 17.37 -2.58 11.84
N PRO A 105 16.63 -3.61 12.29
CA PRO A 105 17.03 -4.44 13.42
C PRO A 105 18.41 -5.10 13.20
N PRO A 106 19.23 -5.29 14.26
CA PRO A 106 20.55 -5.92 14.13
C PRO A 106 20.53 -7.31 13.45
N ALA A 107 19.45 -8.08 13.64
CA ALA A 107 19.27 -9.38 12.99
C ALA A 107 19.13 -9.24 11.46
N VAL A 108 18.46 -8.19 10.98
CA VAL A 108 18.33 -7.88 9.54
C VAL A 108 19.67 -7.43 8.97
N GLU A 109 20.42 -6.59 9.69
CA GLU A 109 21.78 -6.18 9.30
C GLU A 109 22.73 -7.38 9.18
N ALA A 110 22.68 -8.30 10.15
CA ALA A 110 23.47 -9.53 10.10
C ALA A 110 23.11 -10.41 8.89
N ALA A 111 21.81 -10.56 8.60
CA ALA A 111 21.34 -11.30 7.43
C ALA A 111 21.73 -10.63 6.11
N LEU A 112 21.62 -9.30 6.01
CA LEU A 112 22.09 -8.52 4.86
C LEU A 112 23.59 -8.72 4.67
N GLY A 113 24.38 -8.64 5.73
CA GLY A 113 25.82 -8.87 5.71
C GLY A 113 26.19 -10.25 5.16
N ALA A 114 25.52 -11.30 5.64
CA ALA A 114 25.75 -12.69 5.24
C ALA A 114 25.20 -13.03 3.84
N ALA A 115 24.17 -12.33 3.37
CA ALA A 115 23.52 -12.63 2.10
C ALA A 115 24.42 -12.34 0.90
N LYS A 116 24.42 -13.24 -0.08
CA LYS A 116 25.07 -13.02 -1.39
C LYS A 116 24.10 -12.39 -2.39
N THR A 117 22.83 -12.73 -2.25
CA THR A 117 21.74 -12.25 -3.09
C THR A 117 20.72 -11.54 -2.21
N VAL A 118 20.29 -10.37 -2.67
CA VAL A 118 19.18 -9.63 -2.09
C VAL A 118 18.05 -9.59 -3.12
N VAL A 119 16.90 -10.09 -2.73
CA VAL A 119 15.69 -10.10 -3.54
C VAL A 119 14.79 -8.97 -3.06
N ILE A 120 14.34 -8.12 -3.96
CA ILE A 120 13.34 -7.08 -3.70
C ILE A 120 12.13 -7.22 -4.61
N GLU A 121 11.07 -6.46 -4.36
CA GLU A 121 9.87 -6.51 -5.21
C GLU A 121 10.16 -6.15 -6.65
N THR A 122 10.85 -5.03 -6.90
CA THR A 122 11.15 -4.60 -8.27
C THR A 122 12.47 -3.85 -8.33
N LEU A 123 13.29 -4.10 -9.35
CA LEU A 123 14.53 -3.34 -9.57
C LEU A 123 14.29 -2.04 -10.34
N ASP A 124 13.10 -1.86 -10.93
CA ASP A 124 12.80 -0.71 -11.78
C ASP A 124 12.79 0.59 -10.97
N VAL A 125 12.48 0.54 -9.67
CA VAL A 125 12.53 1.68 -8.74
C VAL A 125 13.94 2.25 -8.53
N LEU A 126 14.99 1.52 -8.95
CA LEU A 126 16.38 1.98 -8.88
C LEU A 126 16.81 2.77 -10.12
N ASP A 127 15.92 2.91 -11.11
CA ASP A 127 16.18 3.57 -12.39
C ASP A 127 15.05 4.55 -12.72
N GLN A 128 15.26 5.82 -12.38
CA GLN A 128 14.29 6.88 -12.63
C GLN A 128 13.92 7.00 -14.11
N GLY A 129 14.87 6.77 -15.03
CA GLY A 129 14.63 6.86 -16.46
C GLY A 129 13.64 5.80 -16.96
N LYS A 130 13.66 4.60 -16.36
CA LYS A 130 12.66 3.56 -16.63
C LYS A 130 11.28 3.95 -16.13
N SER A 131 11.19 4.53 -14.93
CA SER A 131 9.91 5.00 -14.37
C SER A 131 9.26 6.06 -15.26
N ASP A 132 10.04 7.03 -15.74
CA ASP A 132 9.53 8.09 -16.63
C ASP A 132 9.07 7.50 -17.98
N LEU A 133 9.84 6.58 -18.55
CA LEU A 133 9.48 5.90 -19.80
C LEU A 133 8.21 5.05 -19.64
N LEU A 134 8.03 4.39 -18.49
CA LEU A 134 6.87 3.57 -18.18
C LEU A 134 5.58 4.41 -18.18
N VAL A 135 5.61 5.59 -17.57
CA VAL A 135 4.48 6.53 -17.56
C VAL A 135 4.15 7.00 -18.99
N LEU A 136 5.17 7.32 -19.79
CA LEU A 136 4.98 7.77 -21.18
C LEU A 136 4.46 6.66 -22.10
N ALA A 137 4.91 5.42 -21.90
CA ALA A 137 4.53 4.27 -22.72
C ALA A 137 3.14 3.73 -22.37
N HIS A 138 2.69 3.94 -21.13
CA HIS A 138 1.42 3.41 -20.61
C HIS A 138 0.51 4.47 -19.97
N PRO A 139 0.17 5.56 -20.69
CA PRO A 139 -0.68 6.62 -20.13
C PRO A 139 -2.06 6.10 -19.70
N GLU A 140 -2.54 5.00 -20.26
CA GLU A 140 -3.82 4.34 -19.89
C GLU A 140 -3.85 3.83 -18.45
N LEU A 141 -2.68 3.61 -17.82
CA LEU A 141 -2.62 3.17 -16.44
C LEU A 141 -2.87 4.34 -15.48
N MET A 142 -2.42 5.55 -15.81
CA MET A 142 -2.54 6.74 -14.94
C MET A 142 -3.66 7.69 -15.34
N MET A 143 -4.09 7.68 -16.61
CA MET A 143 -5.13 8.55 -17.15
C MET A 143 -6.45 7.79 -17.31
N LEU A 144 -7.56 8.48 -17.12
CA LEU A 144 -8.87 7.98 -17.52
C LEU A 144 -8.98 7.86 -19.05
N PRO A 145 -9.87 7.01 -19.58
CA PRO A 145 -10.11 6.90 -21.01
C PRO A 145 -10.40 8.26 -21.66
N ALA A 146 -9.99 8.43 -22.93
CA ALA A 146 -10.19 9.68 -23.65
C ALA A 146 -11.66 10.14 -23.62
N GLY A 147 -11.88 11.40 -23.26
CA GLY A 147 -13.21 12.00 -23.12
C GLY A 147 -13.93 11.69 -21.80
N LYS A 148 -13.32 10.90 -20.90
CA LYS A 148 -13.80 10.68 -19.53
C LYS A 148 -13.10 11.59 -18.52
N SER A 149 -13.80 11.82 -17.42
CA SER A 149 -13.30 12.51 -16.24
C SER A 149 -13.86 11.88 -14.98
N LEU A 150 -13.33 12.24 -13.81
CA LEU A 150 -13.89 11.82 -12.51
C LEU A 150 -15.38 12.15 -12.40
N ASP A 151 -15.85 13.23 -13.03
CA ASP A 151 -17.29 13.58 -13.08
C ASP A 151 -18.15 12.47 -13.71
N ASP A 152 -17.63 11.61 -14.58
CA ASP A 152 -18.40 10.51 -15.15
C ASP A 152 -18.75 9.42 -14.11
N TYR A 153 -18.00 9.38 -13.00
CA TYR A 153 -18.08 8.33 -12.00
C TYR A 153 -18.64 8.82 -10.65
N LEU A 154 -18.72 10.13 -10.45
CA LEU A 154 -19.24 10.74 -9.23
C LEU A 154 -20.75 10.98 -9.32
N SER A 155 -21.45 10.77 -8.20
CA SER A 155 -22.84 11.25 -8.04
C SER A 155 -22.89 12.78 -7.97
N PRO A 156 -24.06 13.41 -8.20
CA PRO A 156 -24.18 14.87 -8.11
C PRO A 156 -23.79 15.46 -6.75
N GLU A 157 -23.90 14.69 -5.68
CA GLU A 157 -23.47 15.08 -4.34
C GLU A 157 -21.95 15.00 -4.20
N GLU A 158 -21.35 13.88 -4.62
CA GLU A 158 -19.89 13.67 -4.61
C GLU A 158 -19.16 14.69 -5.48
N LYS A 159 -19.75 15.11 -6.61
CA LYS A 159 -19.18 16.20 -7.44
C LYS A 159 -19.10 17.53 -6.68
N ARG A 160 -20.15 17.87 -5.92
CA ARG A 160 -20.21 19.15 -5.18
C ARG A 160 -19.21 19.18 -4.02
N GLU A 161 -18.95 18.05 -3.38
CA GLU A 161 -17.93 17.97 -2.33
C GLU A 161 -16.50 17.86 -2.88
N SER A 162 -16.32 17.28 -4.08
CA SER A 162 -15.00 17.00 -4.65
C SER A 162 -14.12 18.25 -4.75
N ASP A 163 -14.64 19.38 -5.23
CA ASP A 163 -13.86 20.63 -5.32
C ASP A 163 -13.31 21.04 -3.94
N ALA A 164 -14.14 21.00 -2.90
CA ALA A 164 -13.74 21.38 -1.54
C ALA A 164 -12.75 20.38 -0.93
N LEU A 165 -12.99 19.09 -1.14
CA LEU A 165 -12.13 18.00 -0.67
C LEU A 165 -10.73 18.07 -1.29
N PHE A 166 -10.65 18.28 -2.61
CA PHE A 166 -9.40 18.41 -3.34
C PHE A 166 -8.65 19.70 -2.99
N ALA A 167 -9.36 20.83 -2.88
CA ALA A 167 -8.77 22.09 -2.42
C ALA A 167 -8.16 21.94 -1.01
N LYS A 168 -8.86 21.26 -0.10
CA LYS A 168 -8.36 20.95 1.24
C LYS A 168 -7.13 20.04 1.21
N ALA A 169 -7.06 19.10 0.27
CA ALA A 169 -5.90 18.25 0.05
C ALA A 169 -4.71 18.97 -0.62
N GLY A 170 -4.85 20.25 -0.99
CA GLY A 170 -3.80 21.04 -1.63
C GLY A 170 -3.66 20.81 -3.13
N THR A 171 -4.62 20.11 -3.75
CA THR A 171 -4.56 19.70 -5.15
C THR A 171 -5.80 20.23 -5.88
N PRO A 172 -5.68 21.14 -6.86
CA PRO A 172 -6.84 21.63 -7.61
C PRO A 172 -7.54 20.49 -8.36
N TYR A 173 -8.86 20.33 -8.19
CA TYR A 173 -9.62 19.26 -8.85
C TYR A 173 -9.43 19.25 -10.37
N ALA A 174 -9.36 20.43 -11.00
CA ALA A 174 -9.12 20.58 -12.43
C ALA A 174 -7.81 19.94 -12.92
N ALA A 175 -6.78 19.86 -12.07
CA ALA A 175 -5.48 19.26 -12.41
C ALA A 175 -5.50 17.72 -12.38
N VAL A 176 -6.46 17.12 -11.66
CA VAL A 176 -6.50 15.67 -11.41
C VAL A 176 -7.74 14.99 -11.95
N ARG A 177 -8.75 15.73 -12.42
CA ARG A 177 -10.04 15.18 -12.90
C ARG A 177 -9.94 14.22 -14.09
N THR A 178 -8.80 14.16 -14.78
CA THR A 178 -8.53 13.23 -15.88
C THR A 178 -7.61 12.08 -15.48
N LEU A 179 -7.09 12.08 -14.26
CA LEU A 179 -6.28 10.98 -13.73
C LEU A 179 -7.18 9.85 -13.24
N GLN A 180 -6.65 8.64 -13.26
CA GLN A 180 -7.28 7.49 -12.63
C GLN A 180 -7.44 7.74 -11.12
N PRO A 181 -8.55 7.30 -10.50
CA PRO A 181 -8.78 7.56 -9.09
C PRO A 181 -7.72 6.92 -8.18
N TRP A 182 -7.24 5.70 -8.51
CA TRP A 182 -6.18 5.04 -7.74
C TRP A 182 -4.88 5.86 -7.72
N PHE A 183 -4.52 6.47 -8.86
CA PHE A 183 -3.28 7.24 -9.00
C PHE A 183 -3.37 8.55 -8.22
N THR A 184 -4.53 9.20 -8.29
CA THR A 184 -4.83 10.39 -7.50
C THR A 184 -4.81 10.08 -6.01
N ALA A 185 -5.39 8.94 -5.60
CA ALA A 185 -5.42 8.48 -4.21
C ALA A 185 -4.01 8.29 -3.64
N MET A 186 -3.08 7.72 -4.42
CA MET A 186 -1.67 7.60 -4.00
C MET A 186 -1.02 8.95 -3.71
N GLY A 187 -1.22 9.93 -4.60
CA GLY A 187 -0.67 11.28 -4.41
C GLY A 187 -1.22 11.97 -3.16
N VAL A 188 -2.53 11.83 -2.89
CA VAL A 188 -3.18 12.42 -1.70
C VAL A 188 -2.75 11.72 -0.40
N MET A 189 -2.44 10.43 -0.47
CA MET A 189 -2.02 9.62 0.68
C MET A 189 -0.59 9.88 1.15
N LEU A 190 0.27 10.47 0.31
CA LEU A 190 1.65 10.75 0.67
C LEU A 190 1.71 11.78 1.81
N PRO A 191 2.22 11.42 3.01
CA PRO A 191 2.35 12.38 4.10
C PRO A 191 3.35 13.48 3.75
N GLY A 192 3.10 14.71 4.22
CA GLY A 192 4.01 15.83 3.97
C GLY A 192 5.44 15.60 4.45
N CYS A 193 5.60 14.82 5.54
CA CYS A 193 6.89 14.38 6.04
C CYS A 193 7.67 13.50 5.05
N GLU A 194 7.00 12.56 4.41
CA GLU A 194 7.64 11.70 3.39
C GLU A 194 7.99 12.51 2.14
N ALA A 195 7.10 13.42 1.72
CA ALA A 195 7.40 14.34 0.62
C ALA A 195 8.64 15.21 0.92
N ALA A 196 8.74 15.74 2.15
CA ALA A 196 9.89 16.55 2.59
C ALA A 196 11.19 15.73 2.65
N ARG A 197 11.14 14.51 3.20
CA ARG A 197 12.29 13.59 3.26
C ARG A 197 12.76 13.19 1.87
N ALA A 198 11.85 12.85 0.97
CA ALA A 198 12.18 12.51 -0.40
C ALA A 198 12.78 13.71 -1.16
N ALA A 199 12.28 14.94 -0.95
CA ALA A 199 12.88 16.16 -1.49
C ALA A 199 14.28 16.43 -0.94
N ALA A 200 14.58 15.99 0.29
CA ALA A 200 15.91 16.02 0.89
C ALA A 200 16.83 14.85 0.44
N GLY A 201 16.35 13.97 -0.45
CA GLY A 201 17.10 12.84 -1.00
C GLY A 201 17.02 11.56 -0.18
N ALA A 202 16.13 11.47 0.81
CA ALA A 202 15.90 10.22 1.53
C ALA A 202 15.18 9.20 0.64
N HIS A 203 15.53 7.93 0.82
CA HIS A 203 14.90 6.81 0.13
C HIS A 203 14.06 5.99 1.12
N PRO A 204 12.90 5.46 0.68
CA PRO A 204 12.17 4.44 1.42
C PRO A 204 13.04 3.21 1.73
N LEU A 205 12.71 2.48 2.81
CA LEU A 205 13.50 1.35 3.32
C LEU A 205 13.86 0.30 2.28
N ASP A 206 12.92 -0.06 1.40
CA ASP A 206 13.11 -1.03 0.32
C ASP A 206 14.19 -0.56 -0.69
N ILE A 207 14.14 0.71 -1.08
CA ILE A 207 15.14 1.31 -1.97
C ILE A 207 16.49 1.46 -1.25
N ALA A 208 16.49 1.95 -0.01
CA ALA A 208 17.71 2.09 0.80
C ALA A 208 18.43 0.75 0.96
N LEU A 209 17.70 -0.33 1.27
CA LEU A 209 18.23 -1.68 1.39
C LEU A 209 18.85 -2.18 0.08
N ALA A 210 18.20 -1.90 -1.06
CA ALA A 210 18.72 -2.30 -2.37
C ALA A 210 19.96 -1.50 -2.78
N LEU A 211 20.01 -0.20 -2.46
CA LEU A 211 21.19 0.64 -2.67
C LEU A 211 22.38 0.16 -1.81
N ASP A 212 22.14 -0.16 -0.53
CA ASP A 212 23.15 -0.74 0.36
C ASP A 212 23.69 -2.07 -0.18
N ALA A 213 22.79 -2.95 -0.62
CA ALA A 213 23.16 -4.24 -1.21
C ALA A 213 23.98 -4.08 -2.49
N LYS A 214 23.59 -3.16 -3.38
CA LYS A 214 24.33 -2.82 -4.61
C LYS A 214 25.71 -2.27 -4.29
N ALA A 215 25.82 -1.35 -3.34
CA ALA A 215 27.09 -0.77 -2.90
C ALA A 215 28.02 -1.84 -2.30
N ALA A 216 27.47 -2.84 -1.63
CA ALA A 216 28.20 -3.99 -1.10
C ALA A 216 28.53 -5.07 -2.16
N GLY A 217 28.24 -4.84 -3.44
CA GLY A 217 28.54 -5.77 -4.53
C GLY A 217 27.69 -7.05 -4.52
N LYS A 218 26.53 -7.03 -3.85
CA LYS A 218 25.61 -8.17 -3.78
C LYS A 218 24.80 -8.28 -5.07
N VAL A 219 24.34 -9.48 -5.38
CA VAL A 219 23.42 -9.70 -6.50
C VAL A 219 22.04 -9.20 -6.13
N LEU A 220 21.45 -8.34 -6.97
CA LEU A 220 20.08 -7.88 -6.82
C LEU A 220 19.15 -8.64 -7.76
N VAL A 221 18.00 -9.05 -7.25
CA VAL A 221 16.94 -9.71 -8.01
C VAL A 221 15.60 -9.02 -7.72
N GLY A 222 14.85 -8.69 -8.77
CA GLY A 222 13.48 -8.20 -8.67
C GLY A 222 12.48 -9.34 -8.86
N LEU A 223 11.45 -9.40 -8.01
CA LEU A 223 10.38 -10.38 -8.15
C LEU A 223 9.32 -9.96 -9.18
N GLU A 224 9.20 -8.68 -9.48
CA GLU A 224 8.16 -8.09 -10.32
C GLU A 224 8.73 -6.86 -11.07
N SER A 225 8.03 -6.47 -12.13
CA SER A 225 8.26 -5.19 -12.81
C SER A 225 7.34 -4.11 -12.25
N SER A 226 7.73 -2.84 -12.37
CA SER A 226 6.83 -1.72 -12.02
C SER A 226 5.56 -1.73 -12.89
N LEU A 227 5.63 -2.21 -14.13
CA LEU A 227 4.45 -2.35 -15.00
C LEU A 227 3.42 -3.31 -14.39
N GLU A 228 3.85 -4.47 -13.90
CA GLU A 228 2.96 -5.45 -13.25
C GLU A 228 2.27 -4.87 -12.01
N GLN A 229 2.97 -4.05 -11.23
CA GLN A 229 2.40 -3.40 -10.04
C GLN A 229 1.35 -2.36 -10.43
N LEU A 230 1.65 -1.49 -11.41
CA LEU A 230 0.72 -0.48 -11.90
C LEU A 230 -0.52 -1.11 -12.55
N GLN A 231 -0.36 -2.20 -13.30
CA GLN A 231 -1.47 -2.95 -13.87
C GLN A 231 -2.36 -3.57 -12.79
N ALA A 232 -1.78 -4.12 -11.72
CA ALA A 232 -2.55 -4.65 -10.60
C ALA A 232 -3.43 -3.55 -9.97
N MET A 233 -2.87 -2.35 -9.80
CA MET A 233 -3.62 -1.19 -9.31
C MET A 233 -4.74 -0.74 -10.25
N ALA A 234 -4.41 -0.53 -11.53
CA ALA A 234 -5.36 -0.07 -12.53
C ALA A 234 -6.48 -1.10 -12.80
N SER A 235 -6.27 -2.38 -12.47
CA SER A 235 -7.26 -3.46 -12.64
C SER A 235 -8.36 -3.50 -11.58
N MET A 236 -8.25 -2.71 -10.51
CA MET A 236 -9.30 -2.61 -9.49
C MET A 236 -10.58 -1.99 -10.07
N ASP A 237 -11.73 -2.33 -9.50
CA ASP A 237 -13.02 -1.85 -9.99
C ASP A 237 -13.11 -0.32 -9.86
N MET A 238 -13.54 0.35 -10.93
CA MET A 238 -13.55 1.81 -11.00
C MET A 238 -14.44 2.44 -9.92
N GLU A 239 -15.60 1.85 -9.58
CA GLU A 239 -16.46 2.38 -8.52
C GLU A 239 -15.76 2.26 -7.16
N LEU A 240 -15.02 1.18 -6.93
CA LEU A 240 -14.22 1.00 -5.71
C LEU A 240 -13.02 1.94 -5.64
N GLN A 241 -12.33 2.20 -6.77
CA GLN A 241 -11.25 3.19 -6.82
C GLN A 241 -11.75 4.60 -6.48
N VAL A 242 -12.90 5.00 -7.04
CA VAL A 242 -13.54 6.30 -6.74
C VAL A 242 -13.95 6.37 -5.27
N ALA A 243 -14.58 5.32 -4.75
CA ALA A 243 -14.96 5.26 -3.34
C ALA A 243 -13.75 5.38 -2.40
N ASN A 244 -12.64 4.69 -2.70
CA ASN A 244 -11.38 4.79 -1.96
C ASN A 244 -10.80 6.23 -1.99
N LEU A 245 -10.73 6.84 -3.17
CA LEU A 245 -10.25 8.23 -3.33
C LEU A 245 -11.08 9.21 -2.48
N LEU A 246 -12.41 9.11 -2.52
CA LEU A 246 -13.27 9.97 -1.72
C LEU A 246 -13.09 9.72 -0.22
N SER A 247 -12.95 8.45 0.21
CA SER A 247 -12.66 8.13 1.61
C SER A 247 -11.35 8.77 2.07
N ILE A 248 -10.27 8.62 1.29
CA ILE A 248 -8.95 9.24 1.55
C ILE A 248 -9.07 10.76 1.71
N LEU A 249 -9.75 11.41 0.77
CA LEU A 249 -9.93 12.86 0.78
C LEU A 249 -10.70 13.33 2.02
N ARG A 250 -11.73 12.58 2.45
CA ARG A 250 -12.53 12.91 3.64
C ARG A 250 -11.72 12.79 4.95
N VAL A 251 -10.74 11.88 5.01
CA VAL A 251 -9.87 11.69 6.18
C VAL A 251 -8.50 12.35 6.04
N LYS A 252 -8.30 13.26 5.07
CA LYS A 252 -6.99 13.87 4.75
C LYS A 252 -6.23 14.44 5.96
N ASP A 253 -6.93 15.03 6.92
CA ASP A 253 -6.30 15.63 8.10
C ASP A 253 -5.80 14.57 9.10
N THR A 254 -6.40 13.38 9.08
CA THR A 254 -6.02 12.25 9.95
C THR A 254 -4.90 11.41 9.36
N ILE A 255 -4.52 11.62 8.08
CA ILE A 255 -3.48 10.83 7.41
C ILE A 255 -2.15 10.84 8.17
N PRO A 256 -1.63 11.99 8.67
CA PRO A 256 -0.40 11.99 9.47
C PRO A 256 -0.51 11.09 10.71
N ASP A 257 -1.59 11.21 11.48
CA ASP A 257 -1.85 10.42 12.69
C ASP A 257 -1.97 8.92 12.38
N LEU A 258 -2.60 8.59 11.26
CA LEU A 258 -2.70 7.21 10.80
C LEU A 258 -1.33 6.64 10.44
N PHE A 259 -0.49 7.39 9.71
CA PHE A 259 0.86 6.94 9.35
C PHE A 259 1.77 6.81 10.57
N GLU A 260 1.59 7.65 11.59
CA GLU A 260 2.27 7.47 12.87
C GLU A 260 1.85 6.14 13.52
N THR A 261 0.55 5.90 13.62
CA THR A 261 0.00 4.65 14.19
C THR A 261 0.45 3.41 13.40
N LEU A 262 0.49 3.49 12.07
CA LEU A 262 0.97 2.41 11.19
C LEU A 262 2.46 2.16 11.35
N THR A 263 3.25 3.23 11.53
CA THR A 263 4.68 3.13 11.81
C THR A 263 4.90 2.40 13.13
N ASP A 264 4.16 2.76 14.18
CA ASP A 264 4.25 2.08 15.48
C ASP A 264 3.84 0.61 15.39
N PHE A 265 2.76 0.30 14.66
CA PHE A 265 2.33 -1.09 14.43
C PHE A 265 3.39 -1.88 13.67
N TYR A 266 3.97 -1.30 12.61
CA TYR A 266 5.05 -1.92 11.84
C TYR A 266 6.30 -2.18 12.71
N LEU A 267 6.74 -1.18 13.49
CA LEU A 267 7.91 -1.29 14.35
C LEU A 267 7.72 -2.34 15.45
N ALA A 268 6.50 -2.46 15.98
CA ALA A 268 6.10 -3.49 16.94
C ALA A 268 5.81 -4.87 16.28
N GLY A 269 5.95 -4.99 14.96
CA GLY A 269 5.69 -6.22 14.23
C GLY A 269 4.21 -6.60 14.14
N ARG A 270 3.28 -5.72 14.46
CA ARG A 270 1.81 -5.94 14.45
C ARG A 270 1.23 -5.84 13.04
N ILE A 271 1.79 -6.56 12.08
CA ILE A 271 1.46 -6.43 10.66
C ILE A 271 0.00 -6.82 10.38
N GLY A 272 -0.52 -7.86 11.04
CA GLY A 272 -1.91 -8.30 10.93
C GLY A 272 -2.94 -7.26 11.39
N ALA A 273 -2.51 -6.24 12.16
CA ALA A 273 -3.38 -5.16 12.62
C ALA A 273 -3.48 -3.98 11.63
N ILE A 274 -2.64 -3.92 10.59
CA ILE A 274 -2.65 -2.82 9.60
C ILE A 274 -3.96 -2.80 8.81
N GLY A 275 -4.44 -3.96 8.36
CA GLY A 275 -5.71 -4.07 7.64
C GLY A 275 -6.90 -3.59 8.46
N PRO A 276 -7.15 -4.17 9.64
CA PRO A 276 -8.23 -3.75 10.53
C PRO A 276 -8.14 -2.26 10.93
N LEU A 277 -6.95 -1.73 11.18
CA LEU A 277 -6.74 -0.31 11.45
C LEU A 277 -7.21 0.55 10.27
N SER A 278 -6.84 0.17 9.05
CA SER A 278 -7.17 0.93 7.85
C SER A 278 -8.66 0.91 7.52
N GLU A 279 -9.34 -0.23 7.75
CA GLU A 279 -10.80 -0.31 7.64
C GLU A 279 -11.50 0.61 8.65
N ILE A 280 -11.08 0.52 9.92
CA ILE A 280 -11.66 1.29 11.03
C ILE A 280 -11.39 2.80 10.91
N ALA A 281 -10.25 3.20 10.33
CA ALA A 281 -9.93 4.59 10.07
C ALA A 281 -10.90 5.26 9.08
N THR A 282 -11.59 4.46 8.25
CA THR A 282 -12.59 4.91 7.27
C THR A 282 -14.04 4.61 7.64
N GLU A 283 -14.29 4.06 8.83
CA GLU A 283 -15.65 3.91 9.33
C GLU A 283 -16.31 5.29 9.48
N THR A 284 -17.43 5.50 8.78
CA THR A 284 -18.31 6.65 8.99
C THR A 284 -19.64 6.20 9.59
N PRO A 285 -20.34 7.07 10.35
CA PRO A 285 -21.65 6.75 10.91
C PRO A 285 -22.67 6.26 9.86
N ASP A 286 -22.54 6.75 8.62
CA ASP A 286 -23.47 6.45 7.52
C ASP A 286 -23.09 5.18 6.73
N SER A 287 -21.94 4.57 7.00
CA SER A 287 -21.44 3.41 6.25
C SER A 287 -20.60 2.43 7.08
N PRO A 288 -21.11 1.91 8.22
CA PRO A 288 -20.32 1.13 9.17
C PRO A 288 -19.89 -0.28 8.69
N GLN A 289 -20.31 -0.74 7.50
CA GLN A 289 -19.91 -2.04 6.92
C GLN A 289 -19.52 -1.99 5.43
N ALA A 290 -19.51 -0.82 4.79
CA ALA A 290 -19.33 -0.74 3.34
C ALA A 290 -17.84 -0.68 2.89
N SER A 291 -16.89 -0.60 3.82
CA SER A 291 -15.44 -0.54 3.58
C SER A 291 -14.82 -1.88 3.15
N GLY A 292 -15.34 -3.02 3.65
CA GLY A 292 -14.70 -4.32 3.46
C GLY A 292 -14.55 -4.79 2.00
N ALA A 293 -15.44 -4.37 1.08
CA ALA A 293 -15.36 -4.81 -0.31
C ALA A 293 -14.17 -4.17 -1.08
N ALA A 294 -13.90 -2.89 -0.83
CA ALA A 294 -12.74 -2.20 -1.40
C ALA A 294 -11.43 -2.76 -0.83
N TYR A 295 -11.38 -3.01 0.49
CA TYR A 295 -10.22 -3.61 1.13
C TYR A 295 -9.98 -5.05 0.65
N ALA A 296 -11.03 -5.86 0.54
CA ALA A 296 -10.89 -7.24 0.05
C ALA A 296 -10.41 -7.29 -1.42
N GLN A 297 -10.89 -6.39 -2.29
CA GLN A 297 -10.38 -6.32 -3.66
C GLN A 297 -8.91 -5.86 -3.69
N PHE A 298 -8.55 -4.89 -2.84
CA PHE A 298 -7.17 -4.46 -2.66
C PHE A 298 -6.29 -5.62 -2.20
N GLU A 299 -6.66 -6.31 -1.12
CA GLU A 299 -5.94 -7.47 -0.60
C GLU A 299 -5.78 -8.55 -1.68
N GLN A 300 -6.85 -8.85 -2.42
CA GLN A 300 -6.78 -9.83 -3.50
C GLN A 300 -5.78 -9.41 -4.60
N ARG A 301 -5.88 -8.19 -5.13
CA ARG A 301 -5.11 -7.75 -6.31
C ARG A 301 -3.68 -7.34 -5.98
N ILE A 302 -3.49 -6.68 -4.84
CA ILE A 302 -2.23 -6.04 -4.46
C ILE A 302 -1.40 -6.93 -3.54
N VAL A 303 -2.02 -7.88 -2.84
CA VAL A 303 -1.31 -8.79 -1.93
C VAL A 303 -1.39 -10.23 -2.45
N THR A 304 -2.57 -10.84 -2.47
CA THR A 304 -2.72 -12.30 -2.70
C THR A 304 -2.31 -12.76 -4.10
N ASP A 305 -2.78 -12.11 -5.16
CA ASP A 305 -2.40 -12.44 -6.54
C ASP A 305 -0.90 -12.22 -6.80
N ARG A 306 -0.30 -11.25 -6.08
CA ARG A 306 1.14 -10.94 -6.13
C ARG A 306 1.96 -11.94 -5.34
N ASN A 307 1.52 -12.32 -4.14
CA ASN A 307 2.18 -13.32 -3.28
C ASN A 307 2.39 -14.65 -4.00
N ARG A 308 1.39 -15.11 -4.75
CA ARG A 308 1.50 -16.36 -5.54
C ARG A 308 2.63 -16.27 -6.57
N ARG A 309 2.65 -15.19 -7.36
CA ARG A 309 3.72 -14.94 -8.35
C ARG A 309 5.09 -14.75 -7.69
N MET A 310 5.15 -14.00 -6.59
CA MET A 310 6.37 -13.79 -5.81
C MET A 310 6.91 -15.12 -5.28
N ALA A 311 6.06 -15.99 -4.72
CA ALA A 311 6.46 -17.31 -4.21
C ALA A 311 7.04 -18.21 -5.32
N GLU A 312 6.41 -18.22 -6.51
CA GLU A 312 6.94 -18.92 -7.68
C GLU A 312 8.31 -18.40 -8.09
N ARG A 313 8.49 -17.07 -8.15
CA ARG A 313 9.75 -16.41 -8.57
C ARG A 313 10.84 -16.48 -7.50
N LEU A 314 10.46 -16.65 -6.22
CA LEU A 314 11.37 -16.89 -5.11
C LEU A 314 11.95 -18.30 -5.12
N ALA A 315 11.25 -19.30 -5.66
CA ALA A 315 11.67 -20.69 -5.65
C ALA A 315 13.11 -20.92 -6.14
N PRO A 316 13.55 -20.41 -7.32
CA PRO A 316 14.94 -20.57 -7.76
C PRO A 316 15.95 -19.83 -6.87
N GLN A 317 15.57 -18.70 -6.26
CA GLN A 317 16.46 -17.94 -5.38
C GLN A 317 16.68 -18.68 -4.06
N LEU A 318 15.61 -19.16 -3.45
CA LEU A 318 15.67 -19.90 -2.18
C LEU A 318 16.32 -21.29 -2.34
N ALA A 319 16.24 -21.90 -3.53
CA ALA A 319 16.95 -23.13 -3.83
C ALA A 319 18.49 -22.95 -3.84
N ALA A 320 18.98 -21.72 -4.08
CA ALA A 320 20.41 -21.41 -3.96
C ALA A 320 20.85 -21.17 -2.50
N GLY A 321 19.91 -20.79 -1.62
CA GLY A 321 20.15 -20.47 -0.21
C GLY A 321 20.95 -19.18 0.01
N GLY A 322 21.05 -18.72 1.27
CA GLY A 322 21.82 -17.52 1.61
C GLY A 322 21.29 -16.22 1.02
N VAL A 323 19.96 -16.12 0.89
CA VAL A 323 19.25 -14.98 0.29
C VAL A 323 18.60 -14.13 1.38
N LEU A 324 18.66 -12.80 1.26
CA LEU A 324 17.77 -11.90 1.97
C LEU A 324 16.67 -11.43 1.02
N VAL A 325 15.42 -11.76 1.34
CA VAL A 325 14.23 -11.31 0.63
C VAL A 325 13.63 -10.14 1.38
N ALA A 326 13.47 -8.98 0.72
CA ALA A 326 12.88 -7.78 1.28
C ALA A 326 11.67 -7.35 0.43
N VAL A 327 10.47 -7.53 0.97
CA VAL A 327 9.19 -7.20 0.31
C VAL A 327 8.30 -6.45 1.30
N GLY A 328 7.27 -5.76 0.83
CA GLY A 328 6.33 -5.04 1.68
C GLY A 328 5.74 -5.94 2.75
N ALA A 329 5.64 -5.45 3.99
CA ALA A 329 5.26 -6.24 5.15
C ALA A 329 3.88 -6.92 4.98
N LEU A 330 2.97 -6.31 4.23
CA LEU A 330 1.64 -6.87 3.94
C LEU A 330 1.70 -8.18 3.12
N HIS A 331 2.81 -8.48 2.46
CA HIS A 331 3.01 -9.73 1.74
C HIS A 331 3.30 -10.94 2.67
N LEU A 332 3.61 -10.71 3.95
CA LEU A 332 4.03 -11.75 4.88
C LEU A 332 2.87 -12.55 5.51
N PRO A 333 1.88 -11.89 6.15
CA PRO A 333 0.85 -12.57 6.94
C PRO A 333 -0.28 -13.16 6.08
N GLY A 334 -1.12 -13.98 6.69
CA GLY A 334 -2.29 -14.60 6.06
C GLY A 334 -2.02 -16.01 5.53
N GLU A 335 -3.10 -16.74 5.23
CA GLU A 335 -3.06 -18.08 4.61
C GLU A 335 -2.41 -18.08 3.22
N GLU A 336 -2.54 -16.96 2.50
CA GLU A 336 -1.91 -16.72 1.20
C GLU A 336 -0.69 -15.76 1.33
N GLY A 337 -0.22 -15.53 2.56
CA GLY A 337 1.00 -14.80 2.86
C GLY A 337 2.24 -15.58 2.48
N LEU A 338 3.34 -14.88 2.17
CA LEU A 338 4.61 -15.52 1.80
C LEU A 338 5.13 -16.47 2.89
N VAL A 339 4.86 -16.21 4.16
CA VAL A 339 5.24 -17.14 5.25
C VAL A 339 4.58 -18.50 5.06
N GLU A 340 3.27 -18.54 4.80
CA GLU A 340 2.53 -19.79 4.57
C GLU A 340 2.85 -20.41 3.21
N LEU A 341 2.96 -19.60 2.14
CA LEU A 341 3.31 -20.12 0.82
C LEU A 341 4.69 -20.81 0.82
N LEU A 342 5.67 -20.25 1.53
CA LEU A 342 6.99 -20.88 1.68
C LEU A 342 6.94 -22.15 2.55
N ARG A 343 6.12 -22.17 3.61
CA ARG A 343 5.88 -23.40 4.39
C ARG A 343 5.27 -24.50 3.52
N ARG A 344 4.26 -24.17 2.70
CA ARG A 344 3.63 -25.08 1.75
C ARG A 344 4.61 -25.57 0.67
N ALA A 345 5.61 -24.75 0.31
CA ALA A 345 6.72 -25.13 -0.58
C ALA A 345 7.80 -26.00 0.09
N GLY A 346 7.62 -26.38 1.37
CA GLY A 346 8.49 -27.30 2.10
C GLY A 346 9.68 -26.63 2.80
N TYR A 347 9.64 -25.33 3.03
CA TYR A 347 10.60 -24.64 3.89
C TYR A 347 10.13 -24.60 5.34
N ARG A 348 11.06 -24.66 6.29
CA ARG A 348 10.81 -24.26 7.68
C ARG A 348 10.93 -22.75 7.76
N VAL A 349 9.84 -22.08 8.14
CA VAL A 349 9.82 -20.62 8.29
C VAL A 349 9.50 -20.24 9.74
N THR A 350 10.43 -19.58 10.41
CA THR A 350 10.34 -19.20 11.83
C THR A 350 10.61 -17.71 12.02
N ARG A 351 9.96 -17.09 13.01
CA ARG A 351 10.15 -15.68 13.34
C ARG A 351 11.57 -15.44 13.85
N ALA A 352 12.16 -14.29 13.50
CA ALA A 352 13.56 -13.96 13.73
C ALA A 352 13.81 -12.53 14.25
N ASP A 353 12.76 -11.75 14.51
CA ASP A 353 12.81 -10.44 15.18
C ASP A 353 12.53 -10.49 16.69
#